data_AF-A0A7Z0RRH1-F1
#
_entry.id   AF-A0A7Z0RRH1-F1
#
_cell.length_a   1.000
_cell.length_b   1.000
_cell.length_c   1.000
_cell.angle_alpha   90.00
_cell.angle_beta   90.00
_cell.angle_gamma   90.00
#
_symmetry.space_group_name_H-M   'P 1'
#
loop_
_entity.id
_entity.type
_entity.pdbx_description
1 polymer ?
#
loop_
_entity_poly.entity_id
_entity_poly.type
_entity_poly.pdbx_seq_one_letter_code
_entity_poly.pdbx_strand_id
1 'polypeptide(L)' 'RSENSTPPKKQKLNYSGKKKIHASKAQVIVTGQGRILFLDVQLNYCHDMKLFRTSRRNLSKAQEILADSG' A
#
# COMPACT_ATOMS: atom_id res chain seq x y z
N ARG A 1 -8.91 31.42 20.98
CA ARG A 1 -8.36 30.07 20.67
C ARG A 1 -9.50 29.29 20.03
N SER A 2 -9.56 29.27 18.69
CA SER A 2 -10.66 28.62 17.95
C SER A 2 -10.56 27.12 18.15
N GLU A 3 -11.49 26.55 18.90
CA GLU A 3 -11.66 25.11 19.01
C GLU A 3 -12.20 24.61 17.67
N ASN A 4 -11.30 24.20 16.78
CA ASN A 4 -11.66 23.46 15.58
C ASN A 4 -12.10 22.05 16.00
N SER A 5 -13.27 21.91 16.59
CA SER A 5 -13.88 20.61 16.86
C SER A 5 -14.42 20.06 15.56
N THR A 6 -13.57 19.33 14.81
CA THR A 6 -14.08 18.50 13.71
C THR A 6 -15.16 17.57 14.26
N PRO A 7 -16.35 17.52 13.65
CA PRO A 7 -17.43 16.68 14.14
C PRO A 7 -16.99 15.21 14.16
N PRO A 8 -17.34 14.44 15.21
CA PRO A 8 -16.95 13.05 15.30
C PRO A 8 -17.50 12.28 14.10
N LYS A 9 -16.61 11.58 13.40
CA LYS A 9 -16.93 10.84 12.18
C LYS A 9 -18.09 9.88 12.48
N LYS A 10 -19.25 10.11 11.85
CA LYS A 10 -20.52 9.37 12.08
C LYS A 10 -20.46 7.85 11.81
N GLN A 11 -19.31 7.31 11.43
CA GLN A 11 -19.20 5.98 10.84
C GLN A 11 -18.45 5.01 11.74
N LYS A 12 -19.23 4.25 12.53
CA LYS A 12 -18.73 3.29 13.52
C LYS A 12 -18.01 2.10 12.86
N LEU A 13 -18.48 1.57 11.73
CA LEU A 13 -17.83 0.49 10.96
C LEU A 13 -17.92 0.73 9.45
N ASN A 14 -16.91 0.23 8.74
CA ASN A 14 -16.69 0.15 7.29
C ASN A 14 -17.23 1.30 6.43
N TYR A 15 -16.30 2.07 5.85
CA TYR A 15 -16.61 2.92 4.69
C TYR A 15 -16.80 2.02 3.47
N SER A 16 -17.80 2.33 2.64
CA SER A 16 -18.02 1.72 1.33
C SER A 16 -16.68 1.54 0.61
N GLY A 17 -16.23 0.29 0.45
CA GLY A 17 -15.00 -0.07 -0.27
C GLY A 17 -13.67 0.04 0.50
N LYS A 18 -13.59 0.63 1.69
CA LYS A 18 -12.32 0.76 2.42
C LYS A 18 -12.22 -0.25 3.57
N LYS A 19 -11.49 -1.34 3.35
CA LYS A 19 -11.19 -2.37 4.37
C LYS A 19 -10.49 -1.73 5.56
N LYS A 20 -11.17 -1.63 6.71
CA LYS A 20 -10.61 -1.07 7.95
C LYS A 20 -9.57 -1.97 8.63
N ILE A 21 -9.53 -3.25 8.27
CA ILE A 21 -8.50 -4.20 8.70
C ILE A 21 -7.50 -4.30 7.56
N HIS A 22 -6.41 -3.54 7.63
CA HIS A 22 -5.29 -3.72 6.70
C HIS A 22 -4.58 -5.02 7.11
N ALA A 23 -5.06 -6.13 6.55
CA ALA A 23 -4.42 -7.43 6.61
C ALA A 23 -3.04 -7.38 5.94
N SER A 24 -2.21 -8.36 6.29
CA SER A 24 -0.86 -8.57 5.75
C SER A 24 -0.75 -8.15 4.28
N LYS A 25 0.28 -7.35 3.97
CA LYS A 25 0.54 -6.85 2.63
C LYS A 25 1.67 -7.65 2.01
N ALA A 26 1.51 -8.02 0.75
CA ALA A 26 2.57 -8.56 -0.07
C ALA A 26 2.72 -7.68 -1.29
N GLN A 27 3.96 -7.50 -1.74
CA GLN A 27 4.31 -6.77 -2.93
C GLN A 27 5.26 -7.62 -3.74
N VAL A 28 4.97 -7.75 -5.03
CA VAL A 28 5.80 -8.49 -5.97
C VAL A 28 6.24 -7.53 -7.06
N ILE A 29 7.54 -7.50 -7.34
CA ILE A 29 8.08 -6.81 -8.51
C ILE A 29 8.35 -7.87 -9.56
N VAL A 30 7.69 -7.74 -10.71
CA VAL A 30 7.82 -8.66 -11.82
C VAL A 30 8.30 -7.92 -13.07
N THR A 31 8.98 -8.64 -13.95
CA THR A 31 9.24 -8.19 -15.32
C THR A 31 7.96 -8.25 -16.15
N GLY A 32 7.91 -7.52 -17.27
CA GLY A 32 6.80 -7.63 -18.24
C GLY A 32 6.64 -9.05 -18.84
N GLN A 33 7.65 -9.91 -18.72
CA GLN A 33 7.60 -11.32 -19.12
C GLN A 33 7.06 -12.25 -18.01
N GLY A 34 6.66 -11.71 -16.85
CA GLY A 34 6.13 -12.48 -15.72
C GLY A 34 7.18 -13.06 -14.78
N ARG A 35 8.48 -12.81 -14.98
CA ARG A 35 9.52 -13.24 -14.03
C ARG A 35 9.47 -12.41 -12.75
N ILE A 36 9.44 -13.06 -11.59
CA ILE A 36 9.52 -12.41 -10.28
C ILE A 36 10.95 -11.97 -10.00
N LEU A 37 11.15 -10.68 -9.73
CA LEU A 37 12.43 -10.10 -9.33
C LEU A 37 12.54 -9.99 -7.81
N PHE A 38 11.48 -9.54 -7.15
CA PHE A 38 11.46 -9.31 -5.71
C PHE A 38 10.09 -9.61 -5.11
N LEU A 39 10.08 -10.11 -3.88
CA LEU A 39 8.90 -10.33 -3.05
C LEU A 39 9.15 -9.68 -1.68
N ASP A 40 8.27 -8.76 -1.29
CA ASP A 40 8.27 -8.10 0.01
C ASP A 40 6.95 -8.43 0.73
N VAL A 41 7.01 -8.89 1.98
CA VAL A 41 5.82 -9.26 2.76
C VAL A 41 5.86 -8.58 4.13
N GLN A 42 4.73 -7.99 4.53
CA GLN A 42 4.53 -7.42 5.86
C GLN A 42 3.27 -7.98 6.49
N LEU A 43 3.42 -8.61 7.64
CA LEU A 43 2.33 -9.29 8.35
C LEU A 43 1.51 -8.36 9.28
N ASN A 44 1.96 -7.12 9.45
CA ASN A 44 1.34 -6.12 10.31
C ASN A 44 0.63 -5.03 9.49
N TYR A 45 -0.18 -4.21 10.14
CA TYR A 45 -0.82 -3.05 9.52
C TYR A 45 0.19 -2.22 8.71
N CYS A 46 -0.05 -2.13 7.41
CA CYS A 46 0.81 -1.43 6.48
C CYS A 46 -0.05 -0.71 5.43
N HIS A 47 0.30 0.54 5.14
CA HIS A 47 -0.32 1.28 4.04
C HIS A 47 0.14 0.70 2.70
N ASP A 48 -0.72 0.81 1.71
CA ASP A 48 -0.37 0.48 0.32
C ASP A 48 0.84 1.31 -0.11
N MET A 49 1.70 0.72 -0.93
CA MET A 49 2.99 1.27 -1.37
C MET A 49 4.04 1.56 -0.28
N LYS A 50 3.71 1.43 1.02
CA LYS A 50 4.71 1.62 2.09
C LYS A 50 5.84 0.60 1.96
N LEU A 51 5.50 -0.66 1.68
CA LEU A 51 6.46 -1.74 1.40
C LEU A 51 7.47 -1.31 0.31
N PHE A 52 7.00 -0.85 -0.84
CA PHE A 52 7.84 -0.37 -1.96
C PHE A 52 8.81 0.72 -1.54
N ARG A 53 8.30 1.74 -0.85
CA ARG A 53 9.11 2.88 -0.39
C ARG A 53 10.18 2.42 0.59
N THR A 54 9.82 1.51 1.50
CA THR A 54 10.76 0.99 2.51
C THR A 54 11.76 -0.01 1.96
N SER A 55 11.40 -0.82 0.97
CA SER A 55 12.28 -1.87 0.45
C SER A 55 13.40 -1.32 -0.42
N ARG A 56 13.33 -0.05 -0.84
CA ARG A 56 14.37 0.68 -1.58
C ARG A 56 14.97 -0.15 -2.72
N ARG A 57 14.11 -0.92 -3.40
CA ARG A 57 14.52 -1.80 -4.50
C ARG A 57 15.11 -0.95 -5.62
N ASN A 58 16.30 -1.31 -6.08
CA ASN A 58 16.94 -0.60 -7.18
C ASN A 58 16.27 -1.00 -8.50
N LEU A 59 15.49 -0.07 -9.06
CA LEU A 59 14.79 -0.23 -10.32
C LEU A 59 15.35 0.69 -11.42
N SER A 60 16.60 1.16 -11.30
CA SER A 60 17.21 2.06 -12.28
C SER A 60 17.29 1.48 -13.70
N LYS A 61 17.21 0.16 -13.84
CA LYS A 61 17.18 -0.54 -15.13
C LYS A 61 15.77 -0.75 -15.69
N ALA A 62 14.72 -0.41 -14.94
CA ALA A 62 13.36 -0.51 -15.45
C ALA A 62 13.10 0.64 -16.43
N GLN A 63 12.63 0.31 -17.65
CA GLN A 63 12.23 1.31 -18.64
C GLN A 63 10.85 1.90 -18.30
N GLU A 64 9.96 1.09 -17.73
CA GLU A 64 8.61 1.45 -17.33
C GLU A 64 8.25 0.71 -16.04
N ILE A 65 7.51 1.37 -15.15
CA ILE A 65 7.00 0.78 -13.91
C ILE A 65 5.50 1.00 -13.88
N LEU A 66 4.75 -0.09 -13.99
CA LEU A 66 3.30 -0.11 -13.80
C LEU A 66 3.01 -0.63 -12.39
N ALA A 67 2.09 0.04 -11.69
CA ALA A 67 1.69 -0.34 -10.35
C ALA A 67 0.16 -0.43 -10.27
N ASP A 68 -0.32 -1.58 -9.78
CA ASP A 68 -1.71 -1.73 -9.36
C ASP A 68 -1.80 -1.44 -7.85
N SER A 69 -2.78 -0.65 -7.44
CA SER A 69 -2.98 -0.28 -6.04
C SER A 69 -3.90 -1.25 -5.28
N GLY A 70 -4.60 -2.15 -5.98
CA GLY A 70 -5.56 -3.09 -5.41
C GLY A 70 -6.83 -2.46 -4.85
#